data_AF-A0A1A8BQH6-F1
#
_entry.id   AF-A0A1A8BQH6-F1
#
_cell.length_a   1.000
_cell.length_b   1.000
_cell.length_c   1.000
_cell.angle_alpha   90.00
_cell.angle_beta   90.00
_cell.angle_gamma   90.00
#
_symmetry.space_group_name_H-M   'P 1'
#
loop_
_entity.id
_entity.type
_entity.pdbx_description
1 polymer ?
#
loop_
_entity_poly.entity_id
_entity_poly.type
_entity_poly.pdbx_seq_one_letter_code
_entity_poly.pdbx_strand_id
1 'polypeptide(L)'
;EFCDTWLAQDSHKARFMSQIFQHSIEAAKTERFQKECVAGAGFISCDSYAMAAALDDSFIIESDCYPVSVELTGTHTRGMMVVDTMGLLKKTHKAFIMKKVDLERFKQMMMAALK
;
A
#
# COMPACT_ATOMS: atom_id res chain seq x y z
N GLU A 1 12.29 1.37 -13.05
CA GLU A 1 11.68 0.87 -14.30
C GLU A 1 10.18 1.19 -14.40
N PHE A 2 9.27 0.54 -13.65
CA PHE A 2 7.82 0.90 -13.74
C PHE A 2 7.50 2.32 -13.27
N CYS A 3 8.05 2.74 -12.12
CA CYS A 3 7.79 4.07 -11.55
C CYS A 3 8.22 5.19 -12.52
N ASP A 4 9.37 5.01 -13.17
CA ASP A 4 9.89 5.97 -14.15
C ASP A 4 8.95 6.07 -15.36
N THR A 5 8.50 4.93 -15.90
CA THR A 5 7.52 4.89 -17.01
C THR A 5 6.18 5.50 -16.62
N TRP A 6 5.71 5.26 -15.40
CA TRP A 6 4.46 5.81 -14.87
C TRP A 6 4.49 7.33 -14.79
N LEU A 7 5.59 7.91 -14.33
CA LEU A 7 5.78 9.35 -14.21
C LEU A 7 6.12 10.03 -15.55
N ALA A 8 6.64 9.29 -16.53
CA ALA A 8 7.06 9.81 -17.84
C ALA A 8 5.93 10.01 -18.86
N GLN A 9 4.66 9.90 -18.47
CA GLN A 9 3.51 10.01 -19.39
C GLN A 9 3.25 11.42 -19.95
N ASP A 10 4.00 12.44 -19.51
CA ASP A 10 3.94 13.86 -19.93
C ASP A 10 2.52 14.50 -19.96
N SER A 11 1.59 13.95 -19.19
CA SER A 11 0.33 14.62 -18.87
C SER A 11 0.54 15.67 -17.78
N HIS A 12 -0.45 16.56 -17.58
CA HIS A 12 -0.42 17.50 -16.45
C HIS A 12 -0.34 16.76 -15.10
N LYS A 13 -1.10 15.67 -14.94
CA LYS A 13 -1.08 14.84 -13.73
C LYS A 13 0.26 14.16 -13.54
N ALA A 14 0.86 13.64 -14.62
CA ALA A 14 2.16 12.96 -14.55
C ALA A 14 3.28 13.92 -14.12
N ARG A 15 3.32 15.14 -14.67
CA ARG A 15 4.26 16.17 -14.23
C ARG A 15 4.05 16.58 -12.77
N PHE A 16 2.80 16.77 -12.36
CA PHE A 16 2.48 17.07 -10.96
C PHE A 16 2.93 15.94 -10.03
N MET A 17 2.62 14.70 -10.37
CA MET A 17 3.02 13.53 -9.59
C MET A 17 4.55 13.41 -9.52
N SER A 18 5.25 13.62 -10.65
CA SER A 18 6.71 13.60 -10.65
C SER A 18 7.32 14.62 -9.68
N GLN A 19 6.74 15.82 -9.58
CA GLN A 19 7.22 16.86 -8.67
C GLN A 19 7.02 16.47 -7.20
N ILE A 20 5.84 15.96 -6.83
CA ILE A 20 5.58 15.56 -5.44
C ILE A 20 6.38 14.33 -5.02
N PHE A 21 6.64 13.40 -5.96
CA PHE A 21 7.38 12.16 -5.67
C PHE A 21 8.90 12.35 -5.66
N GLN A 22 9.41 13.43 -6.26
CA GLN A 22 10.86 13.68 -6.38
C GLN A 22 11.57 13.56 -5.04
N HIS A 23 11.07 14.25 -4.01
CA HIS A 23 11.69 14.22 -2.68
C HIS A 23 11.72 12.81 -2.08
N SER A 24 10.62 12.07 -2.17
CA SER A 24 10.53 10.70 -1.64
C SER A 24 11.45 9.73 -2.39
N ILE A 25 11.57 9.88 -3.72
CA ILE A 25 12.47 9.08 -4.55
C ILE A 25 13.94 9.37 -4.20
N GLU A 26 14.29 10.63 -3.99
CA GLU A 26 15.63 11.03 -3.58
C GLU A 26 15.97 10.52 -2.17
N ALA A 27 15.05 10.68 -1.21
CA ALA A 27 15.19 10.16 0.15
C ALA A 27 15.37 8.63 0.16
N ALA A 28 14.65 7.92 -0.71
CA ALA A 28 14.75 6.46 -0.83
C ALA A 28 16.13 5.95 -1.30
N LYS A 29 16.94 6.81 -1.92
CA LYS A 29 18.31 6.48 -2.35
C LYS A 29 19.34 6.65 -1.23
N THR A 30 18.97 7.22 -0.08
CA THR A 30 19.91 7.44 1.02
C THR A 30 20.19 6.14 1.79
N GLU A 31 21.43 5.95 2.26
CA GLU A 31 21.81 4.78 3.05
C GLU A 31 20.98 4.63 4.33
N ARG A 32 20.59 5.76 4.93
CA ARG A 32 19.74 5.78 6.12
C ARG A 32 18.39 5.14 5.83
N PHE A 33 17.73 5.58 4.76
CA PHE A 33 16.42 5.06 4.39
C PHE A 33 16.49 3.59 3.98
N GLN A 34 17.55 3.18 3.29
CA GLN A 34 17.78 1.77 2.96
C GLN A 34 17.97 0.88 4.20
N LYS A 35 18.57 1.40 5.27
CA LYS A 35 18.68 0.69 6.57
C LYS A 35 17.35 0.63 7.33
N GLU A 36 16.51 1.65 7.20
CA GLU A 36 15.21 1.74 7.86
C GLU A 36 14.11 0.95 7.09
N CYS A 37 14.23 0.80 5.77
CA CYS A 37 13.26 0.08 4.94
C CYS A 37 13.49 -1.44 4.93
N VAL A 38 12.72 -2.13 5.77
CA VAL A 38 12.72 -3.60 5.86
C VAL A 38 12.21 -4.29 4.58
N ALA A 39 11.38 -3.61 3.78
CA ALA A 39 10.76 -4.17 2.57
C ALA A 39 11.64 -4.06 1.30
N GLY A 40 12.87 -3.55 1.42
CA GLY A 40 13.77 -3.31 0.29
C GLY A 40 13.61 -1.92 -0.35
N ALA A 41 14.49 -1.61 -1.31
CA ALA A 41 14.46 -0.34 -2.03
C ALA A 41 13.37 -0.35 -3.10
N GLY A 42 12.49 0.66 -3.10
CA GLY A 42 11.43 0.78 -4.10
C GLY A 42 10.33 1.77 -3.73
N PHE A 43 9.41 1.97 -4.67
CA PHE A 43 8.21 2.78 -4.45
C PHE A 43 7.11 1.92 -3.82
N ILE A 44 6.67 2.29 -2.61
CA ILE A 44 5.56 1.63 -1.91
C ILE A 44 4.37 2.59 -1.90
N SER A 45 3.32 2.24 -2.63
CA SER A 45 2.12 3.06 -2.76
C SER A 45 0.95 2.48 -1.97
N CYS A 46 1.06 2.50 -0.64
CA CYS A 46 0.06 1.91 0.26
C CYS A 46 -1.36 2.42 -0.04
N ASP A 47 -1.50 3.73 -0.22
CA ASP A 47 -2.80 4.37 -0.45
C ASP A 47 -3.39 4.00 -1.82
N SER A 48 -2.55 3.83 -2.84
CA SER A 48 -3.03 3.45 -4.17
C SER A 48 -3.60 2.03 -4.19
N TYR A 49 -3.08 1.09 -3.40
CA TYR A 49 -3.70 -0.24 -3.26
C TYR A 49 -5.11 -0.14 -2.67
N ALA A 50 -5.31 0.70 -1.66
CA ALA A 50 -6.63 0.93 -1.08
C ALA A 50 -7.60 1.56 -2.10
N MET A 51 -7.13 2.54 -2.88
CA MET A 51 -7.93 3.15 -3.94
C MET A 51 -8.25 2.17 -5.08
N ALA A 52 -7.31 1.31 -5.46
CA ALA A 52 -7.57 0.27 -6.46
C ALA A 52 -8.66 -0.70 -5.99
N ALA A 53 -8.59 -1.14 -4.72
CA ALA A 53 -9.62 -1.98 -4.11
C ALA A 53 -11.00 -1.32 -4.08
N ALA A 54 -11.05 -0.02 -3.81
CA ALA A 54 -12.31 0.73 -3.78
C ALA A 54 -12.93 0.90 -5.17
N LEU A 55 -12.09 1.00 -6.22
CA LEU A 55 -12.55 1.14 -7.60
C LEU A 55 -12.99 -0.19 -8.21
N ASP A 56 -12.25 -1.27 -7.90
CA ASP A 56 -12.39 -2.56 -8.56
C ASP A 56 -11.80 -3.66 -7.68
N ASP A 57 -12.62 -4.22 -6.80
CA ASP A 57 -12.21 -5.26 -5.84
C ASP A 57 -11.77 -6.56 -6.50
N SER A 58 -12.12 -6.80 -7.77
CA SER A 58 -11.68 -7.99 -8.52
C SER A 58 -10.19 -8.01 -8.84
N PHE A 59 -9.45 -6.92 -8.56
CA PHE A 59 -7.98 -6.95 -8.57
C PHE A 59 -7.40 -7.68 -7.35
N ILE A 60 -8.18 -7.92 -6.29
CA ILE A 60 -7.75 -8.69 -5.11
C ILE A 60 -7.85 -10.18 -5.45
N ILE A 61 -6.70 -10.85 -5.48
CA ILE A 61 -6.61 -12.29 -5.76
C ILE A 61 -6.89 -13.10 -4.49
N GLU A 62 -6.34 -12.66 -3.36
CA GLU A 62 -6.51 -13.35 -2.07
C GLU A 62 -6.75 -12.33 -0.96
N SER A 63 -7.78 -12.60 -0.16
CA SER A 63 -8.09 -11.85 1.06
C SER A 63 -8.63 -12.79 2.13
N ASP A 64 -8.33 -12.49 3.39
CA ASP A 64 -8.92 -13.19 4.53
C ASP A 64 -9.90 -12.28 5.29
N CYS A 65 -10.93 -12.84 5.92
CA CYS A 65 -11.89 -12.08 6.73
C CYS A 65 -11.79 -12.49 8.20
N TYR A 66 -11.16 -11.64 9.02
CA TYR A 66 -10.90 -11.93 10.44
C TYR A 66 -11.45 -10.83 11.36
N PRO A 67 -11.81 -11.17 12.60
CA PRO A 67 -11.99 -10.17 13.63
C PRO A 67 -10.68 -9.42 13.89
N VAL A 68 -10.78 -8.10 14.05
CA VAL A 68 -9.63 -7.24 14.29
C VAL A 68 -9.87 -6.28 15.45
N SER A 69 -8.79 -5.87 16.11
CA SER A 69 -8.79 -4.79 17.11
C SER A 69 -7.50 -3.99 17.06
N VAL A 70 -7.51 -2.78 17.63
CA VAL A 70 -6.29 -1.97 17.77
C VAL A 70 -5.84 -2.01 19.22
N GLU A 71 -4.57 -2.31 19.47
CA GLU A 71 -3.98 -2.24 20.81
C GLU A 71 -3.79 -0.78 21.24
N LEU A 72 -4.31 -0.42 22.42
CA LEU A 72 -4.36 0.98 22.88
C LEU A 72 -3.52 1.26 24.13
N THR A 73 -3.10 0.22 24.85
CA THR A 73 -2.60 0.30 26.22
C THR A 73 -1.18 -0.22 26.41
N GLY A 74 -0.73 -1.16 25.56
CA GLY A 74 0.60 -1.76 25.67
C GLY A 74 1.73 -0.76 25.44
N THR A 75 2.81 -0.89 26.21
CA THR A 75 3.99 0.00 26.11
C THR A 75 4.70 -0.10 24.75
N HIS A 76 4.75 -1.29 24.15
CA HIS A 76 5.53 -1.55 22.94
C HIS A 76 4.67 -1.83 21.70
N THR A 77 3.36 -2.00 21.87
CA THR A 77 2.45 -2.48 20.82
C THR A 77 1.27 -1.55 20.59
N ARG A 78 1.21 -0.40 21.27
CA ARG A 78 0.17 0.61 21.02
C ARG A 78 0.12 0.99 19.54
N GLY A 79 -1.07 0.93 18.94
CA GLY A 79 -1.32 1.17 17.52
C GLY A 79 -1.25 -0.07 16.64
N MET A 80 -0.85 -1.23 17.17
CA MET A 80 -0.83 -2.48 16.42
C MET A 80 -2.25 -2.95 16.06
N MET A 81 -2.45 -3.35 14.81
CA MET A 81 -3.62 -4.10 14.38
C MET A 81 -3.47 -5.56 14.81
N VAL A 82 -4.30 -6.00 15.76
CA VAL A 82 -4.39 -7.37 16.23
C VAL A 82 -5.40 -8.13 15.38
N VAL A 83 -4.95 -9.19 14.70
CA VAL A 83 -5.76 -10.04 13.83
C VAL A 83 -6.06 -11.36 14.54
N ASP A 84 -7.33 -11.62 14.84
CA ASP A 84 -7.75 -12.80 15.60
C ASP A 84 -8.01 -14.00 14.69
N THR A 85 -6.94 -14.65 14.23
CA THR A 85 -7.01 -15.81 13.33
C THR A 85 -7.58 -17.07 14.00
N MET A 86 -7.59 -17.13 15.33
CA MET A 86 -8.07 -18.27 16.13
C MET A 86 -9.45 -18.03 16.77
N GLY A 87 -10.02 -16.83 16.65
CA GLY A 87 -11.32 -16.48 17.23
C GLY A 87 -11.32 -16.36 18.76
N LEU A 88 -10.17 -16.12 19.39
CA LEU A 88 -10.01 -16.09 20.85
C LEU A 88 -10.64 -14.84 21.48
N LEU A 89 -10.72 -13.73 20.74
CA LEU A 89 -11.24 -12.45 21.23
C LEU A 89 -12.77 -12.38 21.20
N LYS A 90 -13.44 -13.38 20.62
CA LYS A 90 -14.91 -13.48 20.49
C LYS A 90 -15.56 -12.21 19.92
N LYS A 91 -14.85 -11.50 19.03
CA LYS A 91 -15.32 -10.28 18.39
C LYS A 91 -16.20 -10.62 17.19
N THR A 92 -17.27 -9.83 17.00
CA THR A 92 -18.22 -9.99 15.88
C THR A 92 -17.84 -9.14 14.66
N HIS A 93 -17.21 -7.99 14.87
CA HIS A 93 -16.75 -7.11 13.80
C HIS A 93 -15.51 -7.71 13.13
N LYS A 94 -15.56 -7.83 11.81
CA LYS A 94 -14.48 -8.38 10.97
C LYS A 94 -14.03 -7.38 9.93
N ALA A 95 -12.80 -7.52 9.48
CA ALA A 95 -12.23 -6.79 8.36
C ALA A 95 -11.70 -7.77 7.30
N PHE A 96 -11.78 -7.35 6.03
CA PHE A 96 -11.08 -8.03 4.94
C PHE A 96 -9.64 -7.56 4.89
N ILE A 97 -8.70 -8.50 4.97
CA ILE A 97 -7.27 -8.26 4.93
C ILE A 97 -6.77 -8.72 3.57
N MET A 98 -6.37 -7.77 2.73
CA MET A 98 -5.77 -8.06 1.42
C MET A 98 -4.42 -8.75 1.61
N LYS A 99 -4.22 -9.85 0.90
CA LYS A 99 -2.96 -10.64 0.95
C LYS A 99 -2.25 -10.67 -0.39
N LYS A 100 -3.02 -10.79 -1.47
CA LYS A 100 -2.48 -10.87 -2.82
C LYS A 100 -3.36 -10.10 -3.79
N VAL A 101 -2.73 -9.41 -4.72
CA VAL A 101 -3.38 -8.58 -5.74
C VAL A 101 -2.80 -8.86 -7.12
N ASP A 102 -3.58 -8.58 -8.15
CA ASP A 102 -3.14 -8.58 -9.54
C ASP A 102 -2.29 -7.32 -9.79
N LEU A 103 -0.97 -7.51 -9.77
CA LEU A 103 -0.03 -6.41 -9.96
C LEU A 103 -0.09 -5.82 -11.36
N GLU A 104 -0.44 -6.58 -12.39
CA GLU A 104 -0.51 -6.05 -13.76
C GLU A 104 -1.76 -5.19 -13.94
N ARG A 105 -2.91 -5.64 -13.43
CA ARG A 105 -4.12 -4.80 -13.38
C ARG A 105 -3.90 -3.54 -12.56
N PHE A 106 -3.24 -3.66 -11.40
CA PHE A 106 -2.89 -2.51 -10.58
C PHE A 106 -2.00 -1.50 -11.33
N LYS A 107 -0.96 -1.97 -12.03
CA LYS A 107 -0.11 -1.11 -12.88
C LYS A 107 -0.90 -0.43 -13.99
N GLN A 108 -1.84 -1.13 -14.63
CA GLN A 108 -2.71 -0.53 -15.66
C GLN A 108 -3.59 0.59 -15.08
N MET A 109 -4.17 0.38 -13.89
CA MET A 109 -4.94 1.41 -13.18
C MET A 109 -4.07 2.62 -12.84
N MET A 110 -2.86 2.38 -12.35
CA MET A 110 -1.86 3.43 -12.07
C MET A 110 -1.50 4.24 -13.31
N MET A 111 -1.24 3.57 -14.43
CA MET A 111 -0.98 4.25 -15.72
C MET A 111 -2.18 5.09 -16.14
N ALA A 112 -3.39 4.52 -16.12
CA ALA A 112 -4.62 5.22 -16.50
C ALA A 112 -4.93 6.44 -15.62
N ALA A 113 -4.59 6.41 -14.33
CA ALA A 113 -4.81 7.52 -13.41
C ALA A 113 -4.07 8.80 -13.83
N LEU A 114 -2.90 8.65 -14.47
CA LEU A 114 -2.07 9.77 -14.93
C LEU A 114 -2.21 10.07 -16.43
N LYS A 115 -3.13 9.43 -17.14
CA LYS A 115 -3.52 9.92 -18.47
C LYS A 115 -4.28 11.25 -18.37
#